data_AF-A0AB74Q7C8-F1
#
_entry.id   AF-A0AB74Q7C8-F1
#
_cell.length_a   1.000
_cell.length_b   1.000
_cell.length_c   1.000
_cell.angle_alpha   90.00
_cell.angle_beta   90.00
_cell.angle_gamma   90.00
#
_symmetry.space_group_name_H-M   'P 1'
#
loop_
_entity.id
_entity.type
_entity.pdbx_description
1 polymer ?
#
loop_
_entity_poly.entity_id
_entity_poly.type
_entity_poly.pdbx_seq_one_letter_code
_entity_poly.pdbx_strand_id
1 'polypeptide(L)'
;MSKKTKYFSLILFPIALLLNFIASKVPNIVEKYYSQFIDKIIVQILSKVSGIFPFSLYEITMYIIVISIFLFLCCTLSTIFNKKKKLNIYLKNSILNILSIVSIVYFLFVVLWGINYNRIPLETTLINNYNLKNNTSIQSKQYSVKELTKLYKFLVIKANETRKLTLQDKNGIVKSNTDYNGVINRAQLGYDNILDILPGVSGSYSKPKYIISSNLMCYTGITGIYFPFTGEANVNIAIPDLYIPCTVEHEMAHQRGFASEDEANFIAYLTSIKHPNIDFNYSGYILALNYTASALSKVDYNAYVDISAGISDSVRRDLKNESEFWQKYEGKINEISNEFNNSYLKANGVTEGTQSYGKMVDLLLTYYELYPYN
;
A
#
# COMPACT_ATOMS: atom_id res chain seq x y z
N MET A 1 -25.24 17.37 -15.17
CA MET A 1 -24.31 18.42 -15.67
C MET A 1 -24.82 19.04 -16.97
N SER A 2 -24.74 20.37 -17.10
CA SER A 2 -24.99 21.06 -18.37
C SER A 2 -23.97 20.60 -19.44
N LYS A 3 -24.30 20.70 -20.73
CA LYS A 3 -23.33 20.38 -21.80
C LYS A 3 -22.04 21.18 -21.66
N LYS A 4 -22.12 22.48 -21.34
CA LYS A 4 -20.94 23.34 -21.14
C LYS A 4 -20.03 22.82 -20.02
N THR A 5 -20.60 22.44 -18.89
CA THR A 5 -19.84 21.89 -17.75
C THR A 5 -19.12 20.59 -18.12
N LYS A 6 -19.77 19.71 -18.91
CA LYS A 6 -19.14 18.46 -19.37
C LYS A 6 -17.90 18.72 -20.23
N TYR A 7 -18.02 19.59 -21.23
CA TYR A 7 -16.87 19.92 -22.08
C TYR A 7 -15.74 20.59 -21.29
N PHE A 8 -16.07 21.48 -20.36
CA PHE A 8 -15.06 22.10 -19.50
C PHE A 8 -14.33 21.07 -18.63
N SER A 9 -15.06 20.10 -18.06
CA SER A 9 -14.44 19.06 -17.24
C SER A 9 -13.48 18.15 -18.00
N LEU A 10 -13.63 17.98 -19.32
CA LEU A 10 -12.69 17.18 -20.11
C LEU A 10 -11.28 17.79 -20.16
N ILE A 11 -11.14 19.10 -19.94
CA ILE A 11 -9.85 19.79 -19.89
C ILE A 11 -9.07 19.42 -18.62
N LEU A 12 -9.75 18.95 -17.56
CA LEU A 12 -9.09 18.56 -16.31
C LEU A 12 -8.16 17.36 -16.50
N PHE A 13 -8.47 16.45 -17.42
CA PHE A 13 -7.63 15.27 -17.69
C PHE A 13 -6.24 15.64 -18.25
N PRO A 14 -6.11 16.42 -19.36
CA PRO A 14 -4.80 16.85 -19.82
C PRO A 14 -4.08 17.78 -18.82
N ILE A 15 -4.80 18.58 -18.03
CA ILE A 15 -4.18 19.35 -16.94
C ILE A 15 -3.56 18.40 -15.90
N ALA A 16 -4.28 17.34 -15.50
CA ALA A 16 -3.77 16.35 -14.55
C ALA A 16 -2.50 15.65 -15.07
N LEU A 17 -2.48 15.29 -16.37
CA LEU A 17 -1.29 14.72 -17.01
C LEU A 17 -0.12 15.70 -17.03
N LEU A 18 -0.38 16.97 -17.35
CA LEU A 18 0.64 18.01 -17.34
C LEU A 18 1.21 18.25 -15.94
N LEU A 19 0.36 18.31 -14.92
CA LEU A 19 0.77 18.44 -13.51
C LEU A 19 1.66 17.27 -13.09
N ASN A 20 1.26 16.04 -13.41
CA ASN A 20 2.05 14.85 -13.08
C ASN A 20 3.39 14.84 -13.84
N PHE A 21 3.38 15.21 -15.12
CA PHE A 21 4.60 15.33 -15.91
C PHE A 21 5.57 16.37 -15.34
N ILE A 22 5.08 17.56 -14.98
CA ILE A 22 5.91 18.60 -14.35
C ILE A 22 6.48 18.07 -13.02
N ALA A 23 5.63 17.47 -12.18
CA ALA A 23 6.05 16.90 -10.89
C ALA A 23 7.20 15.88 -11.05
N SER A 24 7.12 15.01 -12.07
CA SER A 24 8.17 14.02 -12.37
C SER A 24 9.56 14.62 -12.65
N LYS A 25 9.63 15.89 -13.04
CA LYS A 25 10.90 16.59 -13.35
C LYS A 25 11.47 17.35 -12.15
N VAL A 26 10.72 17.50 -11.06
CA VAL A 26 11.12 18.30 -9.90
C VAL A 26 10.87 17.59 -8.56
N PRO A 27 11.40 16.37 -8.35
CA PRO A 27 11.12 15.57 -7.15
C PRO A 27 11.49 16.29 -5.83
N ASN A 28 12.54 17.12 -5.83
CA ASN A 28 12.91 17.92 -4.65
C ASN A 28 11.83 18.95 -4.25
N ILE A 29 11.16 19.54 -5.25
CA ILE A 29 10.04 20.48 -5.01
C ILE A 29 8.81 19.70 -4.54
N VAL A 30 8.54 18.56 -5.16
CA VAL A 30 7.44 17.66 -4.77
C VAL A 30 7.60 17.19 -3.32
N GLU A 31 8.79 16.74 -2.92
CA GLU A 31 9.03 16.31 -1.55
C GLU A 31 8.79 17.46 -0.56
N LYS A 32 9.46 18.61 -0.78
CA LYS A 32 9.46 19.71 0.18
C LYS A 32 8.11 20.43 0.29
N TYR A 33 7.47 20.75 -0.82
CA TYR A 33 6.30 21.64 -0.85
C TYR A 33 4.99 20.89 -1.00
N TYR A 34 4.94 19.84 -1.83
CA TYR A 34 3.71 19.09 -2.01
C TYR A 34 3.56 18.06 -0.89
N SER A 35 4.42 17.05 -0.84
CA SER A 35 4.27 15.86 -0.01
C SER A 35 4.36 16.17 1.48
N GLN A 36 5.43 16.87 1.90
CA GLN A 36 5.67 17.20 3.31
C GLN A 36 4.82 18.37 3.85
N PHE A 37 4.09 19.10 2.99
CA PHE A 37 3.31 20.27 3.40
C PHE A 37 1.88 20.26 2.86
N ILE A 38 1.66 20.48 1.56
CA ILE A 38 0.30 20.58 0.98
C ILE A 38 -0.50 19.29 1.18
N ASP A 39 0.01 18.16 0.70
CA ASP A 39 -0.64 16.85 0.79
C ASP A 39 -0.85 16.44 2.24
N LYS A 40 0.20 16.53 3.06
CA LYS A 40 0.11 16.26 4.50
C LYS A 40 -0.99 17.05 5.21
N ILE A 41 -1.20 18.34 4.88
CA ILE A 41 -2.29 19.13 5.46
C ILE A 41 -3.64 18.66 4.92
N ILE A 42 -3.76 18.47 3.60
CA ILE A 42 -4.99 18.02 2.95
C ILE A 42 -5.44 16.67 3.52
N VAL A 43 -4.57 15.67 3.56
CA VAL A 43 -4.90 14.33 4.04
C VAL A 43 -5.22 14.33 5.53
N GLN A 44 -4.54 15.13 6.36
CA GLN A 44 -4.91 15.26 7.78
C GLN A 44 -6.32 15.85 7.94
N ILE A 45 -6.70 16.83 7.12
CA ILE A 45 -8.05 17.41 7.15
C ILE A 45 -9.07 16.37 6.68
N LEU A 46 -8.84 15.78 5.50
CA LEU A 46 -9.75 14.78 4.91
C LEU A 46 -9.95 13.59 5.85
N SER A 47 -8.86 13.01 6.36
CA SER A 47 -8.90 11.88 7.29
C SER A 47 -9.63 12.23 8.58
N LYS A 48 -9.42 13.41 9.18
CA LYS A 48 -10.15 13.82 10.39
C LYS A 48 -11.65 14.01 10.13
N VAL A 49 -12.02 14.58 8.99
CA VAL A 49 -13.43 14.75 8.59
C VAL A 49 -14.09 13.39 8.36
N SER A 50 -13.44 12.50 7.61
CA SER A 50 -13.97 11.16 7.36
C SER A 50 -13.97 10.30 8.62
N GLY A 51 -13.01 10.50 9.53
CA GLY A 51 -12.89 9.83 10.83
C GLY A 51 -14.06 10.05 11.80
N ILE A 52 -14.94 11.03 11.54
CA ILE A 52 -16.21 11.20 12.28
C ILE A 52 -17.13 9.99 12.07
N PHE A 53 -17.07 9.38 10.89
CA PHE A 53 -17.92 8.24 10.55
C PHE A 53 -17.27 6.92 11.01
N PRO A 54 -18.02 6.03 11.66
CA PRO A 54 -17.49 4.75 12.17
C PRO A 54 -17.32 3.68 11.07
N PHE A 55 -17.67 3.98 9.82
CA PHE A 55 -17.60 3.09 8.65
C PHE A 55 -16.74 3.70 7.54
N SER A 56 -16.25 2.85 6.63
CA SER A 56 -15.43 3.24 5.48
C SER A 56 -16.25 4.00 4.42
N LEU A 57 -15.89 5.26 4.10
CA LEU A 57 -16.52 5.98 2.99
C LEU A 57 -16.05 5.43 1.64
N TYR A 58 -14.86 4.85 1.56
CA TYR A 58 -14.42 4.06 0.41
C TYR A 58 -15.44 2.95 0.09
N GLU A 59 -15.81 2.15 1.09
CA GLU A 59 -16.71 1.02 0.89
C GLU A 59 -18.11 1.47 0.43
N ILE A 60 -18.63 2.53 1.05
CA ILE A 60 -19.89 3.15 0.61
C ILE A 60 -19.79 3.64 -0.84
N THR A 61 -18.67 4.26 -1.20
CA THR A 61 -18.43 4.73 -2.57
C THR A 61 -18.44 3.56 -3.55
N MET A 62 -17.83 2.42 -3.20
CA MET A 62 -17.87 1.21 -4.02
C MET A 62 -19.29 0.67 -4.21
N TYR A 63 -20.12 0.64 -3.17
CA TYR A 63 -21.53 0.25 -3.31
C TYR A 63 -22.30 1.19 -4.23
N ILE A 64 -22.10 2.50 -4.10
CA ILE A 64 -22.73 3.50 -4.97
C ILE A 64 -22.30 3.29 -6.42
N ILE A 65 -21.03 3.00 -6.68
CA ILE A 65 -20.51 2.73 -8.03
C ILE A 65 -21.19 1.49 -8.62
N VAL A 66 -21.25 0.37 -7.88
CA VAL A 66 -21.88 -0.87 -8.35
C VAL A 66 -23.37 -0.66 -8.66
N ILE A 67 -24.11 0.00 -7.77
CA ILE A 67 -25.52 0.33 -7.99
C ILE A 67 -25.68 1.25 -9.21
N SER A 68 -24.80 2.25 -9.37
CA SER A 68 -24.84 3.18 -10.50
C SER A 68 -24.61 2.46 -11.84
N ILE A 69 -23.67 1.50 -11.89
CA ILE A 69 -23.42 0.67 -13.07
C ILE A 69 -24.65 -0.20 -13.38
N PHE A 70 -25.24 -0.84 -12.37
CA PHE A 70 -26.44 -1.67 -12.56
C PHE A 70 -27.62 -0.85 -13.11
N LEU A 71 -27.89 0.33 -12.54
CA LEU A 71 -28.94 1.23 -13.01
C LEU A 71 -28.65 1.74 -14.43
N PHE A 72 -27.40 2.06 -14.73
CA PHE A 72 -26.97 2.45 -16.08
C PHE A 72 -27.25 1.34 -17.10
N LEU A 73 -26.95 0.09 -16.78
CA LEU A 73 -27.25 -1.07 -17.64
C LEU A 73 -28.76 -1.24 -17.86
N CYS A 74 -29.57 -1.17 -16.80
CA CYS A 74 -31.03 -1.25 -16.89
C CYS A 74 -31.63 -0.15 -17.77
N CYS A 75 -31.15 1.09 -17.62
CA CYS A 75 -31.59 2.23 -18.43
C CYS A 75 -31.18 2.10 -19.90
N THR A 76 -29.98 1.56 -20.14
CA THR A 76 -29.48 1.29 -21.49
C THR A 76 -30.35 0.24 -22.18
N LEU A 77 -30.62 -0.89 -21.51
CA LEU A 77 -31.50 -1.95 -22.02
C LEU A 77 -32.91 -1.41 -22.30
N SER A 78 -33.51 -0.68 -21.37
CA SER A 78 -34.83 -0.05 -21.57
C SER A 78 -34.84 0.89 -22.78
N THR A 79 -33.75 1.64 -23.03
CA THR A 79 -33.63 2.51 -24.21
C THR A 79 -33.51 1.72 -25.51
N ILE A 80 -32.80 0.59 -25.51
CA ILE A 80 -32.69 -0.32 -26.65
C ILE A 80 -34.05 -0.90 -27.04
N PHE A 81 -34.83 -1.37 -26.06
CA PHE A 81 -36.12 -2.00 -26.33
C PHE A 81 -37.23 -0.99 -26.66
N ASN A 82 -37.27 0.14 -25.96
CA ASN A 82 -38.42 1.06 -26.05
C ASN A 82 -38.18 2.29 -26.94
N LYS A 83 -36.92 2.66 -27.22
CA LYS A 83 -36.58 3.98 -27.82
C LYS A 83 -35.41 3.92 -28.81
N LYS A 84 -35.41 2.92 -29.72
CA LYS A 84 -34.32 2.68 -30.72
C LYS A 84 -33.81 3.94 -31.43
N LYS A 85 -34.70 4.84 -31.88
CA LYS A 85 -34.32 6.10 -32.57
C LYS A 85 -33.52 7.07 -31.70
N LYS A 86 -33.61 6.98 -30.37
CA LYS A 86 -32.89 7.84 -29.41
C LYS A 86 -31.60 7.19 -28.86
N LEU A 87 -31.32 5.93 -29.20
CA LEU A 87 -30.20 5.17 -28.65
C LEU A 87 -28.85 5.85 -28.91
N ASN A 88 -28.59 6.31 -30.14
CA ASN A 88 -27.33 6.96 -30.47
C ASN A 88 -27.10 8.25 -29.65
N ILE A 89 -28.16 9.05 -29.46
CA ILE A 89 -28.09 10.28 -28.65
C ILE A 89 -27.84 9.93 -27.17
N TYR A 90 -28.52 8.90 -26.65
CA TYR A 90 -28.33 8.43 -25.28
C TYR A 90 -26.88 7.93 -25.05
N LEU A 91 -26.35 7.09 -25.94
CA LEU A 91 -24.99 6.56 -25.84
C LEU A 91 -23.94 7.67 -25.92
N LYS A 92 -24.05 8.60 -26.88
CA LYS A 92 -23.13 9.75 -26.98
C LYS A 92 -23.12 10.59 -25.70
N ASN A 93 -24.30 10.88 -25.14
CA ASN A 93 -24.40 11.63 -23.89
C ASN A 93 -23.84 10.85 -22.68
N SER A 94 -24.00 9.52 -22.69
CA SER A 94 -23.48 8.64 -21.63
C SER A 94 -21.96 8.56 -21.67
N ILE A 95 -21.37 8.36 -22.85
CA ILE A 95 -19.92 8.40 -23.04
C ILE A 95 -19.37 9.76 -22.58
N LEU A 96 -20.00 10.87 -22.99
CA LEU A 96 -19.57 12.19 -22.56
C LEU A 96 -19.66 12.37 -21.03
N ASN A 97 -20.70 11.84 -20.37
CA ASN A 97 -20.81 11.85 -18.91
C ASN A 97 -19.67 11.06 -18.26
N ILE A 98 -19.42 9.84 -18.75
CA ILE A 98 -18.38 8.96 -18.21
C ILE A 98 -17.01 9.63 -18.36
N LEU A 99 -16.68 10.16 -19.54
CA LEU A 99 -15.42 10.86 -19.77
C LEU A 99 -15.27 12.10 -18.88
N SER A 100 -16.35 12.87 -18.68
CA SER A 100 -16.36 14.01 -17.75
C SER A 100 -16.10 13.58 -16.30
N ILE A 101 -16.77 12.51 -15.84
CA ILE A 101 -16.57 11.98 -14.48
C ILE A 101 -15.14 11.47 -14.31
N VAL A 102 -14.64 10.67 -15.25
CA VAL A 102 -13.26 10.15 -15.24
C VAL A 102 -12.24 11.29 -15.21
N SER A 103 -12.47 12.35 -15.99
CA SER A 103 -11.58 13.52 -16.02
C SER A 103 -11.53 14.25 -14.67
N ILE A 104 -12.69 14.42 -14.02
CA ILE A 104 -12.77 15.05 -12.69
C ILE A 104 -12.11 14.15 -11.64
N VAL A 105 -12.46 12.86 -11.61
CA VAL A 105 -11.95 11.90 -10.63
C VAL A 105 -10.44 11.75 -10.76
N TYR A 106 -9.91 11.64 -11.98
CA TYR A 106 -8.47 11.54 -12.21
C TYR A 106 -7.72 12.82 -11.82
N PHE A 107 -8.26 14.00 -12.16
CA PHE A 107 -7.67 15.27 -11.74
C PHE A 107 -7.64 15.42 -10.22
N LEU A 108 -8.75 15.12 -9.54
CA LEU A 108 -8.83 15.12 -8.09
C LEU A 108 -7.84 14.13 -7.49
N PHE A 109 -7.75 12.92 -8.03
CA PHE A 109 -6.77 11.93 -7.60
C PHE A 109 -5.33 12.48 -7.69
N VAL A 110 -4.93 13.06 -8.84
CA VAL A 110 -3.59 13.61 -9.03
C VAL A 110 -3.28 14.73 -8.05
N VAL A 111 -4.21 15.68 -7.88
CA VAL A 111 -3.99 16.85 -7.01
C VAL A 111 -4.05 16.47 -5.52
N LEU A 112 -4.92 15.55 -5.13
CA LEU A 112 -5.11 15.15 -3.74
C LEU A 112 -4.06 14.16 -3.23
N TRP A 113 -3.42 13.38 -4.12
CA TRP A 113 -2.44 12.38 -3.68
C TRP A 113 -1.48 11.91 -4.78
N GLY A 114 -1.93 11.82 -6.04
CA GLY A 114 -1.17 11.17 -7.11
C GLY A 114 0.19 11.82 -7.44
N ILE A 115 0.39 13.10 -7.12
CA ILE A 115 1.71 13.74 -7.25
C ILE A 115 2.77 13.07 -6.35
N ASN A 116 2.37 12.39 -5.26
CA ASN A 116 3.27 11.66 -4.36
C ASN A 116 4.05 10.52 -5.04
N TYR A 117 3.66 10.05 -6.23
CA TYR A 117 4.48 9.12 -7.02
C TYR A 117 5.83 9.72 -7.46
N ASN A 118 5.93 11.05 -7.49
CA ASN A 118 7.12 11.79 -7.94
C ASN A 118 7.98 12.30 -6.77
N ARG A 119 7.86 11.68 -5.59
CA ARG A 119 8.70 11.98 -4.43
C ARG A 119 10.16 11.61 -4.66
N ILE A 120 11.04 12.12 -3.80
CA ILE A 120 12.42 11.62 -3.74
C ILE A 120 12.34 10.16 -3.29
N PRO A 121 13.07 9.22 -3.95
CA PRO A 121 13.08 7.82 -3.53
C PRO A 121 13.40 7.66 -2.04
N LEU A 122 12.67 6.78 -1.36
CA LEU A 122 12.81 6.60 0.09
C LEU A 122 14.24 6.23 0.50
N GLU A 123 14.96 5.47 -0.33
CA GLU A 123 16.36 5.12 -0.12
C GLU A 123 17.24 6.37 0.08
N THR A 124 17.09 7.35 -0.83
CA THR A 124 17.82 8.63 -0.76
C THR A 124 17.44 9.39 0.50
N THR A 125 16.17 9.38 0.88
CA THR A 125 15.68 10.02 2.11
C THR A 125 16.31 9.39 3.36
N LEU A 126 16.36 8.05 3.44
CA LEU A 126 16.98 7.34 4.56
C LEU A 126 18.46 7.65 4.70
N ILE A 127 19.22 7.59 3.60
CA ILE A 127 20.65 7.90 3.57
C ILE A 127 20.89 9.34 3.98
N ASN A 128 20.12 10.30 3.44
CA ASN A 128 20.26 11.71 3.77
C ASN A 128 19.98 11.97 5.26
N ASN A 129 18.90 11.41 5.80
CA ASN A 129 18.57 11.56 7.23
C ASN A 129 19.68 10.97 8.11
N TYR A 130 20.22 9.81 7.75
CA TYR A 130 21.31 9.18 8.49
C TYR A 130 22.61 10.00 8.43
N ASN A 131 22.97 10.48 7.23
CA ASN A 131 24.14 11.32 7.01
C ASN A 131 24.07 12.61 7.83
N LEU A 132 22.92 13.27 7.82
CA LEU A 132 22.67 14.48 8.60
C LEU A 132 22.73 14.21 10.11
N LYS A 133 22.13 13.12 10.58
CA LYS A 133 22.08 12.79 12.01
C LYS A 133 23.45 12.39 12.57
N ASN A 134 24.25 11.67 11.78
CA ASN A 134 25.51 11.06 12.24
C ASN A 134 26.76 11.77 11.70
N ASN A 135 26.62 12.88 10.97
CA ASN A 135 27.73 13.58 10.28
C ASN A 135 28.56 12.65 9.38
N THR A 136 27.88 11.86 8.55
CA THR A 136 28.51 10.92 7.60
C THR A 136 28.23 11.31 6.15
N SER A 137 28.82 10.60 5.18
CA SER A 137 28.65 10.84 3.74
C SER A 137 28.47 9.54 2.96
N ILE A 138 27.61 8.67 3.48
CA ILE A 138 27.24 7.41 2.86
C ILE A 138 26.51 7.70 1.55
N GLN A 139 26.80 6.91 0.52
CA GLN A 139 26.14 6.96 -0.78
C GLN A 139 25.38 5.66 -1.03
N SER A 140 24.36 5.71 -1.89
CA SER A 140 23.69 4.50 -2.37
C SER A 140 24.69 3.60 -3.09
N LYS A 141 24.54 2.28 -2.92
CA LYS A 141 25.38 1.27 -3.54
C LYS A 141 24.53 0.09 -3.99
N GLN A 142 25.10 -0.73 -4.87
CA GLN A 142 24.51 -2.02 -5.21
C GLN A 142 24.85 -3.06 -4.15
N TYR A 143 23.91 -3.96 -3.86
CA TYR A 143 24.08 -5.00 -2.86
C TYR A 143 24.44 -6.35 -3.47
N SER A 144 25.40 -7.01 -2.83
CA SER A 144 25.85 -8.36 -3.19
C SER A 144 24.86 -9.43 -2.72
N VAL A 145 24.88 -10.60 -3.39
CA VAL A 145 24.13 -11.79 -2.94
C VAL A 145 24.48 -12.14 -1.50
N LYS A 146 25.74 -11.92 -1.07
CA LYS A 146 26.18 -12.15 0.31
C LYS A 146 25.44 -11.28 1.34
N GLU A 147 25.16 -10.02 1.01
CA GLU A 147 24.39 -9.12 1.88
C GLU A 147 22.92 -9.56 1.94
N LEU A 148 22.34 -9.96 0.82
CA LEU A 148 20.99 -10.55 0.76
C LEU A 148 20.90 -11.84 1.60
N THR A 149 21.85 -12.75 1.45
CA THR A 149 21.92 -13.99 2.24
C THR A 149 22.04 -13.71 3.74
N LYS A 150 22.83 -12.70 4.13
CA LYS A 150 22.94 -12.27 5.54
C LYS A 150 21.61 -11.73 6.07
N LEU A 151 20.95 -10.86 5.29
CA LEU A 151 19.65 -10.30 5.64
C LEU A 151 18.60 -11.40 5.80
N TYR A 152 18.52 -12.33 4.84
CA TYR A 152 17.56 -13.42 4.88
C TYR A 152 17.76 -14.32 6.12
N LYS A 153 19.02 -14.68 6.42
CA LYS A 153 19.34 -15.44 7.64
C LYS A 153 18.93 -14.72 8.91
N PHE A 154 19.16 -13.41 8.99
CA PHE A 154 18.73 -12.60 10.13
C PHE A 154 17.20 -12.59 10.28
N LEU A 155 16.46 -12.43 9.18
CA LEU A 155 15.00 -12.41 9.21
C LEU A 155 14.41 -13.76 9.63
N VAL A 156 15.00 -14.90 9.23
CA VAL A 156 14.60 -16.22 9.73
C VAL A 156 14.76 -16.32 11.25
N ILE A 157 15.88 -15.83 11.78
CA ILE A 157 16.14 -15.82 13.23
C ILE A 157 15.10 -14.96 13.95
N LYS A 158 14.89 -13.71 13.51
CA LYS A 158 13.94 -12.79 14.15
C LYS A 158 12.49 -13.26 14.03
N ALA A 159 12.09 -13.85 12.90
CA ALA A 159 10.77 -14.45 12.74
C ALA A 159 10.55 -15.59 13.74
N ASN A 160 11.54 -16.47 13.91
CA ASN A 160 11.47 -17.56 14.89
C ASN A 160 11.45 -17.03 16.34
N GLU A 161 12.27 -16.03 16.67
CA GLU A 161 12.35 -15.44 18.02
C GLU A 161 11.04 -14.75 18.39
N THR A 162 10.52 -13.91 17.50
CA THR A 162 9.26 -13.18 17.76
C THR A 162 8.06 -14.12 17.78
N ARG A 163 8.02 -15.15 16.92
CA ARG A 163 6.94 -16.14 16.93
C ARG A 163 6.80 -16.89 18.26
N LYS A 164 7.90 -17.12 18.99
CA LYS A 164 7.85 -17.79 20.31
C LYS A 164 7.10 -16.97 21.37
N LEU A 165 7.01 -15.65 21.16
CA LEU A 165 6.47 -14.69 22.11
C LEU A 165 5.03 -14.26 21.75
N THR A 166 4.52 -14.66 20.58
CA THR A 166 3.15 -14.34 20.16
C THR A 166 2.12 -15.30 20.76
N LEU A 167 0.87 -14.85 20.84
CA LEU A 167 -0.26 -15.71 21.15
C LEU A 167 -0.57 -16.64 19.97
N GLN A 168 -1.29 -17.72 20.27
CA GLN A 168 -1.75 -18.67 19.26
C GLN A 168 -3.14 -19.21 19.60
N ASP A 169 -3.86 -19.65 18.57
CA ASP A 169 -5.12 -20.35 18.71
C ASP A 169 -4.93 -21.83 19.09
N LYS A 170 -6.05 -22.56 19.19
CA LYS A 170 -6.07 -24.00 19.52
C LYS A 170 -5.35 -24.89 18.48
N ASN A 171 -5.15 -24.42 17.26
CA ASN A 171 -4.46 -25.14 16.19
C ASN A 171 -2.96 -24.78 16.14
N GLY A 172 -2.52 -23.88 17.02
CA GLY A 172 -1.15 -23.35 17.04
C GLY A 172 -0.88 -22.29 15.98
N ILE A 173 -1.92 -21.70 15.39
CA ILE A 173 -1.79 -20.57 14.46
C ILE A 173 -1.68 -19.28 15.24
N VAL A 174 -0.79 -18.38 14.82
CA VAL A 174 -0.58 -17.09 15.47
C VAL A 174 -1.88 -16.28 15.58
N LYS A 175 -2.03 -15.60 16.72
CA LYS A 175 -3.12 -14.65 16.99
C LYS A 175 -2.53 -13.31 17.42
N SER A 176 -3.13 -12.22 16.95
CA SER A 176 -2.84 -10.90 17.49
C SER A 176 -3.24 -10.81 18.97
N ASN A 177 -2.62 -9.91 19.72
CA ASN A 177 -2.88 -9.76 21.16
C ASN A 177 -4.30 -9.25 21.45
N THR A 178 -4.94 -8.65 20.45
CA THR A 178 -6.26 -8.05 20.49
C THR A 178 -7.02 -8.41 19.22
N ASP A 179 -8.32 -8.07 19.17
CA ASP A 179 -9.06 -8.04 17.90
C ASP A 179 -8.48 -6.99 16.93
N TYR A 180 -9.01 -6.97 15.71
CA TYR A 180 -8.58 -6.04 14.67
C TYR A 180 -8.73 -4.57 15.10
N ASN A 181 -9.75 -4.22 15.90
CA ASN A 181 -9.89 -2.86 16.43
C ASN A 181 -8.74 -2.52 17.39
N GLY A 182 -8.34 -3.45 18.25
CA GLY A 182 -7.20 -3.28 19.13
C GLY A 182 -5.87 -3.16 18.38
N VAL A 183 -5.71 -3.82 17.23
CA VAL A 183 -4.54 -3.63 16.33
C VAL A 183 -4.56 -2.19 15.76
N ILE A 184 -5.67 -1.78 15.15
CA ILE A 184 -5.86 -0.43 14.60
C ILE A 184 -5.61 0.66 15.66
N ASN A 185 -6.05 0.44 16.89
CA ASN A 185 -5.89 1.40 17.98
C ASN A 185 -4.44 1.58 18.46
N ARG A 186 -3.57 0.60 18.22
CA ARG A 186 -2.16 0.61 18.66
C ARG A 186 -1.18 0.99 17.55
N ALA A 187 -1.54 0.82 16.28
CA ALA A 187 -0.64 1.00 15.12
C ALA A 187 0.12 2.34 15.09
N GLN A 188 -0.49 3.44 15.56
CA GLN A 188 0.20 4.73 15.62
C GLN A 188 1.53 4.69 16.41
N LEU A 189 1.66 3.80 17.41
CA LEU A 189 2.88 3.65 18.19
C LEU A 189 4.10 3.26 17.33
N GLY A 190 3.89 2.47 16.26
CA GLY A 190 4.95 2.09 15.33
C GLY A 190 5.50 3.30 14.59
N TYR A 191 4.60 4.18 14.14
CA TYR A 191 4.95 5.45 13.49
C TYR A 191 5.66 6.43 14.41
N ASP A 192 5.18 6.56 15.65
CA ASP A 192 5.77 7.46 16.64
C ASP A 192 7.21 7.02 16.97
N ASN A 193 7.48 5.71 16.98
CA ASN A 193 8.79 5.14 17.29
C ASN A 193 9.83 5.22 16.15
N ILE A 194 9.44 5.63 14.94
CA ILE A 194 10.36 5.76 13.79
C ILE A 194 10.64 7.21 13.40
N LEU A 195 10.09 8.20 14.10
CA LEU A 195 10.25 9.62 13.77
C LEU A 195 11.71 10.07 13.76
N ASP A 196 12.55 9.42 14.55
CA ASP A 196 14.00 9.63 14.61
C ASP A 196 14.78 9.15 13.37
N ILE A 197 14.18 8.25 12.59
CA ILE A 197 14.73 7.64 11.37
C ILE A 197 14.09 8.28 10.13
N LEU A 198 12.77 8.47 10.18
CA LEU A 198 11.97 8.96 9.07
C LEU A 198 10.97 10.03 9.55
N PRO A 199 11.42 11.27 9.85
CA PRO A 199 10.55 12.34 10.35
C PRO A 199 9.36 12.68 9.44
N GLY A 200 9.49 12.38 8.14
CA GLY A 200 8.47 12.63 7.11
C GLY A 200 7.19 11.82 7.29
N VAL A 201 7.17 10.79 8.15
CA VAL A 201 5.95 10.03 8.49
C VAL A 201 5.15 10.63 9.67
N SER A 202 5.62 11.74 10.25
CA SER A 202 4.91 12.44 11.33
C SER A 202 3.55 12.97 10.89
N GLY A 203 2.66 13.21 11.84
CA GLY A 203 1.35 13.81 11.62
C GLY A 203 0.27 13.16 12.47
N SER A 204 -0.92 13.76 12.48
CA SER A 204 -2.08 13.24 13.20
C SER A 204 -3.21 12.99 12.22
N TYR A 205 -3.47 11.71 11.97
CA TYR A 205 -4.45 11.23 11.01
C TYR A 205 -5.55 10.45 11.72
N SER A 206 -6.70 10.26 11.06
CA SER A 206 -7.71 9.35 11.60
C SER A 206 -7.22 7.91 11.56
N LYS A 207 -7.69 7.11 12.52
CA LYS A 207 -7.42 5.68 12.56
C LYS A 207 -7.91 5.00 11.27
N PRO A 208 -7.22 3.94 10.82
CA PRO A 208 -7.70 3.08 9.75
C PRO A 208 -9.10 2.53 10.03
N LYS A 209 -9.85 2.26 8.97
CA LYS A 209 -11.21 1.70 9.04
C LYS A 209 -11.22 0.29 8.49
N TYR A 210 -11.94 -0.61 9.12
CA TYR A 210 -12.13 -1.94 8.57
C TYR A 210 -13.18 -1.91 7.45
N ILE A 211 -13.02 -2.79 6.47
CA ILE A 211 -13.99 -3.02 5.41
C ILE A 211 -15.03 -4.04 5.90
N ILE A 212 -16.32 -3.72 5.84
CA ILE A 212 -17.39 -4.64 6.28
C ILE A 212 -17.44 -5.87 5.36
N SER A 213 -17.32 -5.66 4.06
CA SER A 213 -17.24 -6.69 3.01
C SER A 213 -15.85 -7.30 2.83
N SER A 214 -15.07 -7.41 3.91
CA SER A 214 -13.70 -7.94 3.89
C SER A 214 -13.60 -9.32 3.22
N ASN A 215 -14.54 -10.23 3.48
CA ASN A 215 -14.59 -11.55 2.82
C ASN A 215 -14.77 -11.45 1.29
N LEU A 216 -15.54 -10.47 0.81
CA LEU A 216 -15.70 -10.24 -0.64
C LEU A 216 -14.41 -9.66 -1.23
N MET A 217 -13.76 -8.76 -0.49
CA MET A 217 -12.49 -8.14 -0.88
C MET A 217 -11.35 -9.17 -1.00
N CYS A 218 -11.39 -10.29 -0.28
CA CYS A 218 -10.43 -11.38 -0.46
C CYS A 218 -10.43 -11.96 -1.89
N TYR A 219 -11.57 -11.98 -2.59
CA TYR A 219 -11.65 -12.43 -3.99
C TYR A 219 -10.95 -11.52 -4.99
N THR A 220 -10.56 -10.30 -4.58
CA THR A 220 -9.78 -9.40 -5.43
C THR A 220 -8.28 -9.48 -5.16
N GLY A 221 -7.86 -10.22 -4.13
CA GLY A 221 -6.47 -10.31 -3.67
C GLY A 221 -5.98 -9.07 -2.92
N ILE A 222 -6.87 -8.13 -2.57
CA ILE A 222 -6.50 -6.86 -1.95
C ILE A 222 -6.63 -6.98 -0.42
N THR A 223 -5.55 -6.65 0.30
CA THR A 223 -5.48 -6.72 1.77
C THR A 223 -5.79 -5.39 2.44
N GLY A 224 -5.65 -4.28 1.74
CA GLY A 224 -5.97 -2.94 2.22
C GLY A 224 -6.08 -1.96 1.06
N ILE A 225 -6.65 -0.80 1.32
CA ILE A 225 -6.73 0.28 0.35
C ILE A 225 -6.77 1.65 1.01
N TYR A 226 -5.87 2.51 0.58
CA TYR A 226 -5.94 3.93 0.86
C TYR A 226 -6.88 4.62 -0.13
N PHE A 227 -7.77 5.47 0.39
CA PHE A 227 -8.73 6.22 -0.41
C PHE A 227 -8.43 7.72 -0.41
N PRO A 228 -7.72 8.25 -1.44
CA PRO A 228 -7.25 9.63 -1.49
C PRO A 228 -8.33 10.69 -1.33
N PHE A 229 -9.55 10.41 -1.76
CA PHE A 229 -10.65 11.38 -1.77
C PHE A 229 -11.20 11.67 -0.36
N THR A 230 -10.95 10.78 0.60
CA THR A 230 -11.39 10.91 1.99
C THR A 230 -10.24 10.81 2.99
N GLY A 231 -9.02 10.53 2.53
CA GLY A 231 -7.85 10.34 3.39
C GLY A 231 -7.92 9.09 4.27
N GLU A 232 -8.79 8.13 3.96
CA GLU A 232 -8.98 6.92 4.75
C GLU A 232 -7.99 5.83 4.36
N ALA A 233 -7.25 5.31 5.34
CA ALA A 233 -6.67 3.97 5.26
C ALA A 233 -7.77 2.94 5.56
N ASN A 234 -7.95 1.94 4.69
CA ASN A 234 -8.96 0.91 4.87
C ASN A 234 -8.33 -0.48 4.86
N VAL A 235 -8.75 -1.35 5.77
CA VAL A 235 -8.10 -2.64 6.02
C VAL A 235 -9.09 -3.79 5.83
N ASN A 236 -8.67 -4.81 5.08
CA ASN A 236 -9.37 -6.08 4.99
C ASN A 236 -9.09 -6.89 6.27
N ILE A 237 -10.12 -7.06 7.11
CA ILE A 237 -10.02 -7.77 8.39
C ILE A 237 -10.32 -9.26 8.27
N ALA A 238 -10.59 -9.77 7.07
CA ALA A 238 -10.79 -11.20 6.83
C ALA A 238 -9.49 -11.94 6.53
N ILE A 239 -8.38 -11.23 6.29
CA ILE A 239 -7.06 -11.84 6.07
C ILE A 239 -6.54 -12.52 7.35
N PRO A 240 -5.58 -13.46 7.26
CA PRO A 240 -5.01 -14.10 8.44
C PRO A 240 -4.46 -13.08 9.45
N ASP A 241 -4.70 -13.31 10.75
CA ASP A 241 -4.24 -12.44 11.86
C ASP A 241 -2.75 -12.09 11.76
N LEU A 242 -1.94 -12.99 11.20
CA LEU A 242 -0.52 -12.79 10.91
C LEU A 242 -0.22 -11.48 10.16
N TYR A 243 -1.06 -11.08 9.20
CA TYR A 243 -0.80 -9.94 8.31
C TYR A 243 -1.58 -8.68 8.68
N ILE A 244 -2.59 -8.76 9.56
CA ILE A 244 -3.39 -7.59 9.95
C ILE A 244 -2.49 -6.43 10.45
N PRO A 245 -1.52 -6.64 11.36
CA PRO A 245 -0.68 -5.54 11.84
C PRO A 245 0.11 -4.85 10.73
N CYS A 246 0.89 -5.59 9.92
CA CYS A 246 1.68 -4.96 8.86
C CYS A 246 0.81 -4.37 7.74
N THR A 247 -0.38 -4.93 7.46
CA THR A 247 -1.34 -4.32 6.52
C THR A 247 -1.86 -2.99 7.05
N VAL A 248 -2.21 -2.89 8.34
CA VAL A 248 -2.62 -1.61 8.95
C VAL A 248 -1.51 -0.57 8.82
N GLU A 249 -0.27 -0.94 9.15
CA GLU A 249 0.90 -0.08 9.00
C GLU A 249 1.13 0.33 7.55
N HIS A 250 0.98 -0.59 6.59
CA HIS A 250 1.11 -0.32 5.16
C HIS A 250 0.12 0.74 4.68
N GLU A 251 -1.17 0.58 4.98
CA GLU A 251 -2.19 1.57 4.56
C GLU A 251 -2.00 2.93 5.23
N MET A 252 -1.48 2.93 6.46
CA MET A 252 -1.07 4.16 7.16
C MET A 252 0.12 4.85 6.49
N ALA A 253 0.96 4.14 5.73
CA ALA A 253 2.06 4.72 4.97
C ALA A 253 1.53 5.47 3.75
N HIS A 254 0.56 4.89 3.05
CA HIS A 254 -0.15 5.56 1.97
C HIS A 254 -0.89 6.81 2.46
N GLN A 255 -1.51 6.73 3.64
CA GLN A 255 -2.12 7.89 4.32
C GLN A 255 -1.12 9.02 4.61
N ARG A 256 0.18 8.72 4.66
CA ARG A 256 1.28 9.69 4.84
C ARG A 256 1.94 10.08 3.52
N GLY A 257 1.30 9.81 2.39
CA GLY A 257 1.76 10.22 1.07
C GLY A 257 2.91 9.37 0.52
N PHE A 258 3.14 8.16 1.03
CA PHE A 258 4.07 7.21 0.41
C PHE A 258 3.31 6.36 -0.60
N ALA A 259 3.36 6.75 -1.88
CA ALA A 259 2.52 6.13 -2.91
C ALA A 259 3.08 4.81 -3.47
N SER A 260 4.39 4.58 -3.38
CA SER A 260 5.03 3.36 -3.86
C SER A 260 4.73 2.19 -2.91
N GLU A 261 4.14 1.11 -3.44
CA GLU A 261 3.86 -0.13 -2.69
C GLU A 261 5.10 -0.69 -1.97
N ASP A 262 6.26 -0.72 -2.64
CA ASP A 262 7.52 -1.18 -2.03
C ASP A 262 7.99 -0.28 -0.88
N GLU A 263 7.81 1.04 -0.98
CA GLU A 263 8.14 1.97 0.09
C GLU A 263 7.15 1.86 1.26
N ALA A 264 5.86 1.69 0.95
CA ALA A 264 4.82 1.45 1.96
C ALA A 264 5.08 0.13 2.71
N ASN A 265 5.47 -0.94 2.02
CA ASN A 265 5.89 -2.21 2.62
C ASN A 265 7.14 -2.05 3.49
N PHE A 266 8.13 -1.27 3.05
CA PHE A 266 9.32 -1.00 3.86
C PHE A 266 8.97 -0.20 5.12
N ILE A 267 8.12 0.82 4.99
CA ILE A 267 7.66 1.60 6.14
C ILE A 267 6.87 0.71 7.09
N ALA A 268 5.98 -0.15 6.58
CA ALA A 268 5.23 -1.11 7.38
C ALA A 268 6.15 -2.08 8.13
N TYR A 269 7.20 -2.56 7.48
CA TYR A 269 8.26 -3.32 8.15
C TYR A 269 8.90 -2.52 9.28
N LEU A 270 9.36 -1.31 8.98
CA LEU A 270 10.11 -0.48 9.92
C LEU A 270 9.28 -0.09 11.14
N THR A 271 8.03 0.35 10.94
CA THR A 271 7.11 0.66 12.03
C THR A 271 6.78 -0.59 12.85
N SER A 272 6.56 -1.73 12.18
CA SER A 272 6.28 -3.01 12.85
C SER A 272 7.44 -3.50 13.72
N ILE A 273 8.69 -3.45 13.26
CA ILE A 273 9.84 -3.88 14.08
C ILE A 273 10.21 -2.90 15.19
N LYS A 274 9.73 -1.65 15.11
CA LYS A 274 9.89 -0.63 16.16
C LYS A 274 8.65 -0.51 17.05
N HIS A 275 7.59 -1.25 16.77
CA HIS A 275 6.39 -1.27 17.58
C HIS A 275 6.66 -2.00 18.92
N PRO A 276 6.09 -1.56 20.06
CA PRO A 276 6.34 -2.16 21.37
C PRO A 276 5.64 -3.51 21.60
N ASN A 277 4.69 -3.89 20.73
CA ASN A 277 3.96 -5.14 20.86
C ASN A 277 4.39 -6.19 19.83
N ILE A 278 4.56 -7.41 20.33
CA ILE A 278 5.17 -8.53 19.62
C ILE A 278 4.39 -9.01 18.39
N ASP A 279 3.07 -8.82 18.38
CA ASP A 279 2.22 -9.17 17.24
C ASP A 279 2.56 -8.33 16.01
N PHE A 280 2.88 -7.03 16.19
CA PHE A 280 3.41 -6.19 15.12
C PHE A 280 4.81 -6.63 14.70
N ASN A 281 5.72 -6.84 15.67
CA ASN A 281 7.10 -7.22 15.33
C ASN A 281 7.15 -8.50 14.49
N TYR A 282 6.40 -9.53 14.89
CA TYR A 282 6.33 -10.78 14.15
C TYR A 282 5.74 -10.60 12.74
N SER A 283 4.62 -9.87 12.63
CA SER A 283 3.99 -9.53 11.35
C SER A 283 4.96 -8.83 10.40
N GLY A 284 5.70 -7.82 10.88
CA GLY A 284 6.73 -7.12 10.13
C GLY A 284 7.88 -8.02 9.69
N TYR A 285 8.43 -8.85 10.59
CA TYR A 285 9.50 -9.77 10.21
C TYR A 285 9.06 -10.79 9.15
N ILE A 286 7.81 -11.28 9.22
CA ILE A 286 7.27 -12.19 8.21
C ILE A 286 7.06 -11.49 6.86
N LEU A 287 6.59 -10.23 6.85
CA LEU A 287 6.53 -9.43 5.63
C LEU A 287 7.91 -9.36 4.94
N ALA A 288 8.95 -8.91 5.66
CA ALA A 288 10.29 -8.83 5.10
C ALA A 288 10.89 -10.19 4.72
N LEU A 289 10.61 -11.23 5.51
CA LEU A 289 11.07 -12.60 5.25
C LEU A 289 10.55 -13.11 3.89
N ASN A 290 9.28 -12.86 3.55
CA ASN A 290 8.71 -13.32 2.28
C ASN A 290 9.32 -12.62 1.06
N TYR A 291 9.54 -11.30 1.15
CA TYR A 291 10.20 -10.53 0.09
C TYR A 291 11.64 -11.01 -0.13
N THR A 292 12.40 -11.18 0.96
CA THR A 292 13.81 -11.60 0.89
C THR A 292 13.96 -13.08 0.51
N ALA A 293 13.04 -13.96 0.93
CA ALA A 293 12.96 -15.35 0.47
C ALA A 293 12.79 -15.41 -1.05
N SER A 294 11.82 -14.65 -1.57
CA SER A 294 11.53 -14.60 -3.00
C SER A 294 12.71 -14.07 -3.80
N ALA A 295 13.38 -13.02 -3.32
CA ALA A 295 14.59 -12.49 -3.95
C ALA A 295 15.74 -13.50 -3.93
N LEU A 296 16.07 -14.08 -2.78
CA LEU A 296 17.20 -14.99 -2.63
C LEU A 296 16.99 -16.27 -3.46
N SER A 297 15.78 -16.83 -3.47
CA SER A 297 15.47 -18.05 -4.23
C SER A 297 15.76 -17.91 -5.74
N LYS A 298 15.71 -16.69 -6.29
CA LYS A 298 15.98 -16.41 -7.71
C LYS A 298 17.47 -16.30 -8.04
N VAL A 299 18.31 -15.95 -7.06
CA VAL A 299 19.73 -15.63 -7.30
C VAL A 299 20.70 -16.61 -6.63
N ASP A 300 20.28 -17.28 -5.56
CA ASP A 300 21.01 -18.35 -4.88
C ASP A 300 20.02 -19.32 -4.19
N TYR A 301 19.47 -20.24 -4.99
CA TYR A 301 18.47 -21.20 -4.53
C TYR A 301 18.99 -22.14 -3.43
N ASN A 302 20.29 -22.53 -3.49
CA ASN A 302 20.87 -23.42 -2.49
C ASN A 302 20.96 -22.73 -1.13
N ALA A 303 21.46 -21.49 -1.08
CA ALA A 303 21.48 -20.71 0.15
C ALA A 303 20.07 -20.46 0.69
N TYR A 304 19.10 -20.21 -0.19
CA TYR A 304 17.69 -20.10 0.20
C TYR A 304 17.19 -21.38 0.88
N VAL A 305 17.40 -22.56 0.30
CA VAL A 305 16.97 -23.85 0.87
C VAL A 305 17.66 -24.11 2.21
N ASP A 306 18.98 -23.94 2.27
CA ASP A 306 19.79 -24.20 3.47
C ASP A 306 19.36 -23.30 4.64
N ILE A 307 19.15 -22.01 4.40
CA ILE A 307 18.69 -21.06 5.42
C ILE A 307 17.22 -21.31 5.78
N SER A 308 16.38 -21.60 4.79
CA SER A 308 14.96 -21.91 4.99
C SER A 308 14.76 -23.14 5.86
N ALA A 309 15.71 -24.09 5.88
CA ALA A 309 15.67 -25.25 6.78
C ALA A 309 15.61 -24.81 8.26
N GLY A 310 16.16 -23.65 8.61
CA GLY A 310 16.12 -23.07 9.95
C GLY A 310 14.79 -22.42 10.36
N ILE A 311 13.80 -22.30 9.46
CA ILE A 311 12.48 -21.79 9.81
C ILE A 311 11.77 -22.80 10.72
N SER A 312 11.32 -22.34 11.90
CA SER A 312 10.67 -23.18 12.90
C SER A 312 9.31 -23.70 12.44
N ASP A 313 8.87 -24.83 12.99
CA ASP A 313 7.58 -25.45 12.64
C ASP A 313 6.39 -24.52 12.91
N SER A 314 6.46 -23.67 13.94
CA SER A 314 5.42 -22.68 14.22
C SER A 314 5.31 -21.65 13.11
N VAL A 315 6.45 -21.10 12.66
CA VAL A 315 6.46 -20.14 11.54
C VAL A 315 6.00 -20.82 10.24
N ARG A 316 6.47 -22.04 9.95
CA ARG A 316 6.00 -22.80 8.78
C ARG A 316 4.51 -23.03 8.80
N ARG A 317 3.93 -23.31 9.98
CA ARG A 317 2.50 -23.52 10.16
C ARG A 317 1.70 -22.26 9.86
N ASP A 318 2.17 -21.10 10.31
CA ASP A 318 1.51 -19.82 10.03
C ASP A 318 1.57 -19.45 8.55
N LEU A 319 2.72 -19.65 7.90
CA LEU A 319 2.87 -19.45 6.45
C LEU A 319 2.00 -20.42 5.65
N LYS A 320 1.89 -21.69 6.09
CA LYS A 320 1.00 -22.69 5.48
C LYS A 320 -0.48 -22.29 5.63
N ASN A 321 -0.87 -21.82 6.81
CA ASN A 321 -2.24 -21.34 7.04
C ASN A 321 -2.59 -20.14 6.16
N GLU A 322 -1.64 -19.22 5.94
CA GLU A 322 -1.86 -18.11 5.01
C GLU A 322 -1.98 -18.58 3.55
N SER A 323 -1.10 -19.49 3.12
CA SER A 323 -1.20 -20.06 1.77
C SER A 323 -2.54 -20.79 1.56
N GLU A 324 -2.97 -21.63 2.51
CA GLU A 324 -4.26 -22.33 2.48
C GLU A 324 -5.46 -21.37 2.55
N PHE A 325 -5.31 -20.21 3.19
CA PHE A 325 -6.32 -19.17 3.18
C PHE A 325 -6.49 -18.60 1.77
N TRP A 326 -5.40 -18.18 1.12
CA TRP A 326 -5.46 -17.56 -0.21
C TRP A 326 -5.83 -18.53 -1.33
N GLN A 327 -5.47 -19.82 -1.22
CA GLN A 327 -5.90 -20.85 -2.17
C GLN A 327 -7.44 -20.93 -2.32
N LYS A 328 -8.21 -20.54 -1.30
CA LYS A 328 -9.69 -20.49 -1.38
C LYS A 328 -10.20 -19.35 -2.27
N TYR A 329 -9.38 -18.33 -2.49
CA TYR A 329 -9.69 -17.13 -3.25
C TYR A 329 -8.92 -17.05 -4.58
N GLU A 330 -8.02 -18.00 -4.85
CA GLU A 330 -7.33 -18.11 -6.14
C GLU A 330 -8.33 -18.38 -7.28
N GLY A 331 -8.35 -17.48 -8.26
CA GLY A 331 -9.24 -17.51 -9.42
C GLY A 331 -8.98 -16.33 -10.37
N LYS A 332 -9.75 -16.24 -11.48
CA LYS A 332 -9.54 -15.27 -12.59
C LYS A 332 -9.59 -13.78 -12.19
N ILE A 333 -10.14 -13.43 -11.03
CA ILE A 333 -10.27 -12.03 -10.59
C ILE A 333 -8.91 -11.49 -10.08
N ASN A 334 -8.07 -12.32 -9.46
CA ASN A 334 -6.75 -11.89 -8.94
C ASN A 334 -5.78 -11.49 -10.07
N GLU A 335 -5.86 -12.15 -11.23
CA GLU A 335 -5.04 -11.80 -12.41
C GLU A 335 -5.36 -10.38 -12.93
N ILE A 336 -6.65 -10.00 -12.95
CA ILE A 336 -7.11 -8.70 -13.44
C ILE A 336 -6.67 -7.57 -12.49
N SER A 337 -6.77 -7.78 -11.18
CA SER A 337 -6.29 -6.82 -10.17
C SER A 337 -4.78 -6.56 -10.30
N ASN A 338 -3.99 -7.62 -10.45
CA ASN A 338 -2.53 -7.54 -10.61
C ASN A 338 -2.13 -6.85 -11.93
N GLU A 339 -2.85 -7.12 -13.02
CA GLU A 339 -2.62 -6.48 -14.32
C GLU A 339 -2.95 -4.97 -14.29
N PHE A 340 -4.06 -4.58 -13.63
CA PHE A 340 -4.44 -3.17 -13.49
C PHE A 340 -3.43 -2.40 -12.63
N ASN A 341 -3.00 -2.97 -11.50
CA ASN A 341 -2.01 -2.32 -10.62
C ASN A 341 -0.65 -2.18 -11.31
N ASN A 342 -0.16 -3.25 -11.95
CA ASN A 342 1.10 -3.22 -12.71
C ASN A 342 1.07 -2.22 -13.88
N SER A 343 -0.05 -2.11 -14.60
CA SER A 343 -0.21 -1.16 -15.69
C SER A 343 -0.25 0.29 -15.19
N TYR A 344 -0.91 0.51 -14.05
CA TYR A 344 -0.99 1.81 -13.39
C TYR A 344 0.36 2.28 -12.85
N LEU A 345 1.12 1.40 -12.18
CA LEU A 345 2.47 1.68 -11.69
C LEU A 345 3.43 2.04 -12.84
N LYS A 346 3.37 1.29 -13.95
CA LYS A 346 4.16 1.59 -15.17
C LYS A 346 3.77 2.93 -15.80
N ALA A 347 2.48 3.25 -15.86
CA ALA A 347 1.98 4.52 -16.41
C ALA A 347 2.39 5.74 -15.57
N ASN A 348 2.64 5.56 -14.27
CA ASN A 348 3.14 6.60 -13.36
C ASN A 348 4.67 6.61 -13.22
N GLY A 349 5.39 5.98 -14.16
CA GLY A 349 6.84 6.12 -14.27
C GLY A 349 7.66 5.28 -13.29
N VAL A 350 7.06 4.26 -12.66
CA VAL A 350 7.81 3.24 -11.90
C VAL A 350 8.57 2.37 -12.91
N THR A 351 9.84 2.69 -13.15
CA THR A 351 10.74 1.90 -14.00
C THR A 351 11.52 0.90 -13.15
N GLU A 352 11.48 -0.37 -13.52
CA GLU A 352 12.37 -1.40 -12.95
C GLU A 352 13.83 -1.09 -13.32
N GLY A 353 14.66 -0.86 -12.30
CA GLY A 353 16.10 -0.66 -12.47
C GLY A 353 16.83 -1.98 -12.72
N THR A 354 17.91 -1.93 -13.49
CA THR A 354 18.81 -3.05 -13.74
C THR A 354 19.67 -3.35 -12.49
N GLN A 355 19.70 -4.63 -12.08
CA GLN A 355 20.35 -5.16 -10.85
C GLN A 355 19.71 -4.75 -9.50
N SER A 356 18.38 -4.83 -9.40
CA SER A 356 17.62 -4.72 -8.13
C SER A 356 17.12 -6.09 -7.68
N TYR A 357 17.08 -6.35 -6.36
CA TYR A 357 16.38 -7.53 -5.81
C TYR A 357 14.87 -7.28 -5.63
N GLY A 358 14.40 -6.12 -6.09
CA GLY A 358 13.10 -5.53 -5.78
C GLY A 358 13.28 -4.36 -4.82
N LYS A 359 12.58 -3.24 -5.06
CA LYS A 359 12.76 -1.99 -4.32
C LYS A 359 12.56 -2.15 -2.81
N MET A 360 11.61 -2.98 -2.38
CA MET A 360 11.43 -3.31 -0.95
C MET A 360 12.68 -3.98 -0.35
N VAL A 361 13.28 -4.94 -1.05
CA VAL A 361 14.48 -5.65 -0.57
C VAL A 361 15.70 -4.73 -0.54
N ASP A 362 15.85 -3.88 -1.55
CA ASP A 362 16.94 -2.90 -1.59
C ASP A 362 16.81 -1.89 -0.44
N LEU A 363 15.59 -1.44 -0.10
CA LEU A 363 15.35 -0.58 1.07
C LEU A 363 15.69 -1.28 2.40
N LEU A 364 15.39 -2.57 2.54
CA LEU A 364 15.80 -3.36 3.71
C LEU A 364 17.33 -3.44 3.82
N LEU A 365 18.02 -3.69 2.70
CA LEU A 365 19.48 -3.75 2.66
C LEU A 365 20.10 -2.39 3.01
N THR A 366 19.57 -1.30 2.47
CA THR A 366 19.94 0.08 2.85
C THR A 366 19.72 0.33 4.32
N TYR A 367 18.58 -0.06 4.87
CA TYR A 367 18.32 0.09 6.30
C TYR A 367 19.36 -0.65 7.14
N TYR A 368 19.71 -1.89 6.80
CA TYR A 368 20.66 -2.69 7.57
C TYR A 368 22.14 -2.35 7.34
N GLU A 369 22.45 -1.61 6.28
CA GLU A 369 23.75 -0.94 6.12
C GLU A 369 23.87 0.26 7.06
N LEU A 370 22.82 1.07 7.16
CA LEU A 370 22.79 2.27 8.02
C LEU A 370 22.63 1.93 9.51
N TYR A 371 21.79 0.93 9.81
CA TYR A 371 21.41 0.53 11.16
C TYR A 371 21.73 -0.97 11.34
N PRO A 372 22.87 -1.31 11.96
CA PRO A 372 23.32 -2.69 12.08
C PRO A 372 22.29 -3.62 12.74
N TYR A 373 22.37 -4.90 12.36
CA TYR A 373 21.54 -5.99 12.89
C TYR A 373 21.62 -6.07 14.42
N ASN A 374 20.53 -5.72 15.10
CA ASN A 374 20.33 -5.85 16.55
C ASN A 374 19.18 -6.82 16.86
#